data_AF-A0A6N7YV61-F1
#
_entry.id   AF-A0A6N7YV61-F1
#
_cell.length_a   1.000
_cell.length_b   1.000
_cell.length_c   1.000
_cell.angle_alpha   90.00
_cell.angle_beta   90.00
_cell.angle_gamma   90.00
#
_symmetry.space_group_name_H-M   'P 1'
#
loop_
_entity.id
_entity.type
_entity.pdbx_description
1 polymer ?
#
loop_
_entity_poly.entity_id
_entity_poly.type
_entity_poly.pdbx_seq_one_letter_code
_entity_poly.pdbx_strand_id
1 'polypeptide(L)'
;MRAISERALRNFLAGDGGNLRADLAPSARVSLPSVALRLDRVLSVRWSERGRAVMATVVASDRHGASLTLGYELGVEQRGRWFVAGIHNDPAAG
;
A
#
# COMPACT_ATOMS: atom_id res chain seq x y z
N MET A 1 0.80 9.82 -7.74
CA MET A 1 0.26 8.89 -6.72
C MET A 1 0.38 7.42 -7.08
N ARG A 2 -0.04 6.98 -8.27
CA ARG A 2 0.03 5.56 -8.69
C ARG A 2 1.38 4.88 -8.40
N ALA A 3 2.48 5.43 -8.92
CA ALA A 3 3.80 4.82 -8.78
C ALA A 3 4.27 4.66 -7.32
N ILE A 4 4.04 5.67 -6.47
CA ILE A 4 4.39 5.61 -5.04
C ILE A 4 3.51 4.61 -4.30
N SER A 5 2.20 4.58 -4.61
CA SER A 5 1.26 3.64 -3.98
C SER A 5 1.62 2.20 -4.34
N GLU A 6 1.94 1.93 -5.60
CA GLU A 6 2.37 0.61 -6.06
C GLU A 6 3.68 0.18 -5.39
N ARG A 7 4.70 1.05 -5.35
CA ARG A 7 5.99 0.71 -4.73
C ARG A 7 5.85 0.46 -3.22
N ALA A 8 5.11 1.33 -2.52
CA ALA A 8 4.84 1.15 -1.10
C ALA A 8 4.08 -0.15 -0.83
N LEU A 9 3.00 -0.43 -1.58
CA LEU A 9 2.23 -1.66 -1.42
C LEU A 9 3.05 -2.91 -1.76
N ARG A 10 3.90 -2.86 -2.78
CA ARG A 10 4.80 -3.97 -3.13
C ARG A 10 5.71 -4.33 -1.95
N ASN A 11 6.35 -3.34 -1.35
CA ASN A 11 7.26 -3.54 -0.22
C ASN A 11 6.50 -3.93 1.06
N PHE A 12 5.35 -3.30 1.31
CA PHE A 12 4.48 -3.64 2.43
C PHE A 12 4.00 -5.09 2.37
N LEU A 13 3.43 -5.51 1.23
CA LEU A 13 2.93 -6.87 1.04
C LEU A 13 4.04 -7.90 1.14
N ALA A 14 5.23 -7.61 0.61
CA ALA A 14 6.38 -8.50 0.71
C ALA A 14 6.98 -8.58 2.12
N GLY A 15 6.54 -7.76 3.08
CA GLY A 15 7.16 -7.65 4.40
C GLY A 15 8.54 -6.97 4.38
N ASP A 16 8.86 -6.22 3.32
CA ASP A 16 10.15 -5.55 3.14
C ASP A 16 10.15 -4.16 3.77
N GLY A 17 10.28 -4.12 5.10
CA GLY A 17 10.38 -2.88 5.87
C GLY A 17 11.62 -2.04 5.54
N GLY A 18 12.67 -2.66 4.95
CA GLY A 18 13.87 -1.96 4.52
C GLY A 18 13.58 -1.00 3.38
N ASN A 19 13.02 -1.53 2.30
CA ASN A 19 12.68 -0.77 1.11
C ASN A 19 11.42 0.10 1.32
N LEU A 20 10.47 -0.35 2.14
CA LEU A 20 9.26 0.44 2.45
C LEU A 20 9.60 1.81 3.05
N ARG A 21 10.61 1.88 3.93
CA ARG A 21 11.05 3.13 4.59
C ARG A 21 11.40 4.25 3.61
N ALA A 22 11.82 3.95 2.39
CA ALA A 22 12.12 4.95 1.37
C ALA A 22 10.89 5.73 0.87
N ASP A 23 9.69 5.19 1.10
CA ASP A 23 8.42 5.80 0.73
C ASP A 23 7.61 6.29 1.92
N LEU A 24 8.02 5.95 3.14
CA LEU A 24 7.35 6.36 4.37
C LEU A 24 7.71 7.78 4.78
N ALA A 25 6.73 8.48 5.33
CA ALA A 25 6.97 9.70 6.07
C ALA A 25 7.86 9.43 7.30
N PRO A 26 8.72 10.38 7.73
CA PRO A 26 9.58 10.19 8.91
C PRO A 26 8.82 9.79 10.20
N SER A 27 7.57 10.24 10.34
CA SER A 27 6.69 9.94 11.48
C SER A 27 5.78 8.73 11.25
N ALA A 28 5.79 8.13 10.05
CA ALA A 28 4.91 7.01 9.73
C ALA A 28 5.25 5.79 10.58
N ARG A 29 4.21 5.16 11.12
CA ARG A 29 4.32 3.87 11.81
C ARG A 29 3.45 2.88 11.05
N VAL A 30 4.09 1.96 10.33
CA VAL A 30 3.41 0.92 9.56
C VAL A 30 3.79 -0.44 10.12
N SER A 31 2.79 -1.19 10.58
CA SER A 31 2.96 -2.58 10.96
C SER A 31 2.92 -3.45 9.72
N LEU A 32 3.97 -4.22 9.46
CA LEU A 32 4.02 -5.13 8.32
C LEU A 32 3.04 -6.29 8.50
N PRO A 33 2.49 -6.84 7.40
CA PRO A 33 1.63 -8.01 7.46
C PRO A 33 2.41 -9.22 8.00
N SER A 34 1.73 -10.07 8.77
CA SER A 34 2.30 -11.32 9.30
C SER A 34 2.51 -12.39 8.23
N VAL A 35 1.79 -12.26 7.11
CA VAL A 35 1.91 -13.13 5.94
C VAL A 35 2.38 -12.29 4.77
N ALA A 36 3.54 -12.65 4.21
CA ALA A 36 4.06 -12.00 3.02
C ALA A 36 3.29 -12.44 1.77
N LEU A 37 2.94 -11.46 0.94
CA LEU A 37 2.27 -11.63 -0.34
C LEU A 37 3.11 -10.98 -1.45
N ARG A 38 3.03 -11.54 -2.66
CA ARG A 38 3.59 -10.93 -3.86
C ARG A 38 2.53 -10.06 -4.52
N LEU A 39 2.84 -8.78 -4.74
CA LEU A 39 1.98 -7.91 -5.55
C LEU A 39 2.08 -8.31 -7.03
N ASP A 40 0.96 -8.75 -7.61
CA ASP A 40 0.90 -9.18 -9.01
C ASP A 40 0.35 -8.08 -9.92
N ARG A 41 -0.68 -7.35 -9.47
CA ARG A 41 -1.32 -6.30 -10.28
C ARG A 41 -1.93 -5.20 -9.41
N VAL A 42 -1.89 -3.96 -9.91
CA VAL A 42 -2.68 -2.85 -9.35
C VAL A 42 -3.91 -2.61 -10.23
N LEU A 43 -5.11 -2.81 -9.67
CA LEU A 43 -6.37 -2.64 -10.38
C LEU A 43 -6.82 -1.17 -10.37
N SER A 44 -6.78 -0.53 -9.20
CA SER A 44 -7.25 0.84 -9.03
C SER A 44 -6.31 1.62 -8.11
N VAL A 45 -6.16 2.92 -8.39
CA VAL A 45 -5.54 3.89 -7.48
C VAL A 45 -6.31 5.19 -7.65
N ARG A 46 -7.03 5.61 -6.61
CA ARG A 46 -7.85 6.82 -6.63
C ARG A 46 -7.68 7.60 -5.33
N TRP A 47 -7.82 8.91 -5.39
CA TRP A 47 -7.90 9.70 -4.17
C TRP A 47 -9.19 9.38 -3.41
N SER A 48 -9.09 9.34 -2.08
CA SER A 48 -10.25 9.43 -1.19
C SER A 48 -10.99 10.74 -1.43
N GLU A 49 -12.29 10.78 -1.16
CA GLU A 49 -13.13 11.98 -1.35
C GLU A 49 -12.62 13.19 -0.56
N ARG A 50 -12.00 12.93 0.60
CA ARG A 50 -11.40 13.96 1.47
C ARG A 50 -10.00 14.41 1.03
N GLY A 51 -9.40 13.76 0.02
CA GLY A 51 -8.09 14.14 -0.55
C GLY A 51 -6.88 13.92 0.37
N ARG A 52 -7.03 13.19 1.48
CA ARG A 52 -5.94 12.93 2.45
C ARG A 52 -5.35 11.52 2.37
N ALA A 53 -6.04 10.64 1.66
CA ALA A 53 -5.64 9.28 1.43
C ALA A 53 -5.84 8.86 -0.02
N VAL A 54 -5.16 7.79 -0.41
CA VAL A 54 -5.31 7.11 -1.69
C VAL A 54 -5.88 5.72 -1.44
N MET A 55 -6.98 5.40 -2.10
CA MET A 55 -7.57 4.07 -2.13
C MET A 55 -6.94 3.28 -3.27
N ALA A 56 -6.48 2.06 -2.97
CA ALA A 56 -5.88 1.17 -3.93
C ALA A 56 -6.51 -0.22 -3.85
N THR A 57 -6.86 -0.78 -5.02
CA THR A 57 -7.25 -2.19 -5.15
C THR A 57 -6.16 -2.93 -5.88
N VAL A 58 -5.69 -4.04 -5.33
CA VAL A 58 -4.59 -4.83 -5.88
C VAL A 58 -4.95 -6.30 -5.96
N VAL A 59 -4.25 -7.02 -6.85
CA VAL A 59 -4.20 -8.48 -6.86
C VAL A 59 -2.84 -8.90 -6.32
N ALA A 60 -2.85 -9.78 -5.33
CA ALA A 60 -1.64 -10.32 -4.73
C ALA A 60 -1.76 -11.84 -4.54
N SER A 61 -0.64 -12.53 -4.55
CA SER A 61 -0.58 -13.98 -4.34
C SER A 61 0.23 -14.36 -3.11
N ASP A 62 -0.20 -15.41 -2.43
CA ASP A 62 0.59 -16.03 -1.37
C ASP A 62 1.64 -17.01 -1.94
N ARG A 63 2.45 -17.59 -1.04
CA ARG A 63 3.47 -18.58 -1.40
C ARG A 63 2.92 -19.89 -1.99
N HIS A 64 1.63 -20.17 -1.81
CA HIS A 64 0.95 -21.35 -2.32
C HIS A 64 0.27 -21.07 -3.68
N GLY A 65 0.35 -19.83 -4.17
CA GLY A 65 -0.22 -19.41 -5.45
C GLY A 65 -1.70 -19.01 -5.36
N ALA A 66 -2.26 -18.91 -4.15
CA ALA A 66 -3.62 -18.40 -3.97
C ALA A 66 -3.64 -16.90 -4.28
N SER A 67 -4.53 -16.48 -5.19
CA SER A 67 -4.68 -15.09 -5.62
C SER A 67 -5.81 -14.40 -4.87
N LEU A 68 -5.54 -13.21 -4.37
CA LEU A 68 -6.43 -12.40 -3.53
C LEU A 68 -6.57 -11.01 -4.13
N THR A 69 -7.80 -10.51 -4.20
CA THR A 69 -8.06 -9.09 -4.46
C THR A 69 -8.17 -8.37 -3.11
N LEU A 70 -7.34 -7.35 -2.90
CA LEU A 70 -7.22 -6.65 -1.62
C LEU A 70 -7.38 -5.14 -1.80
N GLY A 71 -8.10 -4.54 -0.85
CA GLY A 71 -8.28 -3.10 -0.70
C GLY A 71 -7.30 -2.50 0.31
N TYR A 72 -6.76 -1.33 -0.02
CA TYR A 72 -5.92 -0.56 0.88
C TYR A 72 -6.26 0.92 0.85
N GLU A 73 -6.27 1.54 2.02
CA GLU A 73 -6.21 2.98 2.20
C GLU A 73 -4.77 3.38 2.58
N LEU A 74 -4.19 4.28 1.81
CA LEU A 74 -2.87 4.84 2.05
C LEU A 74 -3.03 6.29 2.46
N GLY A 75 -2.76 6.61 3.73
CA GLY A 75 -2.59 7.99 4.15
C GLY A 75 -1.35 8.59 3.47
N VAL A 76 -1.44 9.81 2.97
CA VAL A 76 -0.34 10.44 2.22
C VAL A 76 -0.10 11.87 2.66
N GLU A 77 1.17 12.28 2.65
CA GLU A 77 1.59 13.64 2.96
C GLU A 77 2.57 14.18 1.91
N GLN A 78 2.56 15.50 1.69
CA GLN A 78 3.46 16.15 0.74
C GLN A 78 4.53 16.95 1.49
N ARG A 79 5.81 16.58 1.28
CA ARG A 79 6.99 17.22 1.89
C ARG A 79 8.11 17.33 0.86
N GLY A 80 7.94 18.20 -0.14
CA GLY A 80 8.80 18.27 -1.33
C GLY A 80 8.54 17.15 -2.35
N ARG A 81 8.24 15.93 -1.86
CA ARG A 81 7.62 14.82 -2.61
C ARG A 81 6.50 14.20 -1.79
N TRP A 82 5.71 13.32 -2.41
CA TRP A 82 4.71 12.53 -1.71
C TRP A 82 5.35 11.41 -0.89
N PHE A 83 4.84 11.21 0.31
CA PHE A 83 5.19 10.13 1.23
C PHE A 83 3.92 9.42 1.71
N VAL A 84 4.08 8.15 2.09
CA VAL A 84 3.04 7.34 2.72
C VAL A 84 3.13 7.54 4.24
N ALA A 85 2.05 8.04 4.83
CA ALA A 85 1.94 8.28 6.27
C ALA A 85 1.38 7.04 7.02
N GLY A 86 0.62 6.19 6.33
CA GLY A 86 0.03 4.97 6.88
C GLY A 86 -0.53 4.07 5.79
N ILE A 87 -0.66 2.79 6.09
CA ILE A 87 -1.27 1.78 5.21
C ILE A 87 -2.27 0.99 6.04
N HIS A 88 -3.53 0.99 5.61
CA HIS A 88 -4.63 0.30 6.28
C HIS A 88 -5.32 -0.60 5.29
N ASN A 89 -5.69 -1.81 5.72
CA ASN A 89 -6.58 -2.65 4.91
C ASN A 89 -7.96 -1.98 4.84
N ASP A 90 -8.51 -1.92 3.63
CA ASP A 90 -9.88 -1.46 3.40
C ASP A 90 -10.74 -2.67 2.98
N PRO A 91 -11.49 -3.29 3.91
CA PRO A 91 -12.33 -4.43 3.58
C PRO A 91 -13.54 -4.05 2.70
N ALA A 92 -13.85 -2.77 2.52
CA ALA A 92 -14.97 -2.32 1.69
C ALA A 92 -14.63 -2.22 0.19
N ALA A 93 -13.38 -2.46 -0.21
CA ALA A 93 -12.95 -2.37 -1.61
C ALA A 93 -13.09 -3.68 -2.41
N GLY A 94 -13.73 -4.71 -1.83
CA GLY A 94 -13.95 -6.05 -2.40
C GLY A 94 -15.36 -6.27 -2.91
#